data_AF-A0A7V7UCJ2-F1
#
_entry.id   AF-A0A7V7UCJ2-F1
#
_cell.length_a   1.000
_cell.length_b   1.000
_cell.length_c   1.000
_cell.angle_alpha   90.00
_cell.angle_beta   90.00
_cell.angle_gamma   90.00
#
_symmetry.space_group_name_H-M   'P 1'
#
loop_
_entity.id
_entity.type
_entity.pdbx_description
1 polymer ?
#
loop_
_entity_poly.entity_id
_entity_poly.type
_entity_poly.pdbx_seq_one_letter_code
_entity_poly.pdbx_strand_id
1 'polypeptide(L)'
;MIGLLLASCSNKASDNNASTQSIDHESTQSALEGEDIAIAYAATNEPSKIPDRVFTLEELKTYNGENNNPAYVAVNGIVYDVSHVFEWSNGLHQGLMAGNDLTEEFSNSPHGMSTLQSLPIVGTLE
;
A
#
# COMPACT_ATOMS: atom_id res chain seq x y z
N MET A 1 -6.05 66.62 17.17
CA MET A 1 -5.15 66.42 16.01
C MET A 1 -4.56 65.02 16.17
N ILE A 2 -4.55 64.13 15.18
CA ILE A 2 -3.93 64.24 13.83
C ILE A 2 -2.41 64.41 13.99
N GLY A 3 -1.53 63.54 13.47
CA GLY A 3 -1.72 62.32 12.69
C GLY A 3 -0.65 61.26 13.02
N LEU A 4 -0.75 60.02 12.54
CA LEU A 4 -0.37 59.59 11.19
C LEU A 4 1.14 59.69 10.91
N LEU A 5 1.80 58.54 10.81
CA LEU A 5 2.64 58.17 9.65
C LEU A 5 2.92 56.65 9.67
N LEU A 6 3.21 56.09 8.49
CA LEU A 6 3.11 54.64 8.21
C LEU A 6 4.45 54.04 7.78
N ALA A 7 4.51 52.70 7.91
CA ALA A 7 5.26 51.74 7.09
C ALA A 7 6.70 52.09 6.66
N SER A 8 7.67 51.36 7.21
CA SER A 8 8.96 51.14 6.55
C SER A 8 8.84 49.94 5.61
N CYS A 9 9.20 50.11 4.34
CA CYS A 9 9.35 49.03 3.37
C CYS A 9 10.76 49.10 2.76
N SER A 10 11.58 48.07 3.01
CA SER A 10 12.98 48.03 2.56
C SER A 10 13.16 47.20 1.28
N ASN A 11 13.77 47.83 0.28
CA ASN A 11 14.79 47.36 -0.69
C ASN A 11 15.10 45.85 -0.84
N LYS A 12 15.55 45.34 -1.99
CA LYS A 12 15.58 45.81 -3.41
C LYS A 12 16.09 44.62 -4.28
N ALA A 13 15.80 44.62 -5.58
CA ALA A 13 16.14 43.54 -6.53
C ALA A 13 17.64 43.38 -6.88
N SER A 14 18.01 42.18 -7.38
CA SER A 14 19.12 41.98 -8.35
C SER A 14 19.04 40.61 -9.07
N ASP A 15 18.30 40.55 -10.18
CA ASP A 15 18.77 40.14 -11.52
C ASP A 15 19.72 38.93 -11.75
N ASN A 16 19.23 38.01 -12.62
CA ASN A 16 19.87 37.40 -13.80
C ASN A 16 21.05 36.39 -13.71
N ASN A 17 20.81 35.16 -14.20
CA ASN A 17 21.62 34.50 -15.26
C ASN A 17 20.80 33.41 -16.01
N ALA A 18 21.24 32.96 -17.19
CA ALA A 18 20.51 32.03 -18.09
C ALA A 18 21.43 31.05 -18.87
N SER A 19 20.84 30.19 -19.73
CA SER A 19 21.48 29.14 -20.57
C SER A 19 22.08 27.95 -19.79
N THR A 20 22.25 26.72 -20.30
CA THR A 20 22.06 26.04 -21.62
C THR A 20 22.20 24.51 -21.34
N GLN A 21 21.61 23.47 -21.96
CA GLN A 21 20.63 23.14 -23.03
C GLN A 21 20.42 21.58 -22.99
N SER A 22 19.63 20.85 -23.82
CA SER A 22 18.30 21.00 -24.47
C SER A 22 18.01 19.73 -25.31
N ILE A 23 16.75 19.28 -25.42
CA ILE A 23 16.22 18.19 -26.31
C ILE A 23 16.86 16.78 -26.13
N ASP A 24 16.34 15.64 -26.62
CA ASP A 24 15.19 15.36 -27.54
C ASP A 24 14.50 13.99 -27.25
N HIS A 25 13.42 13.68 -27.99
CA HIS A 25 12.58 12.44 -28.02
C HIS A 25 11.73 12.14 -26.75
N GLU A 26 10.40 11.97 -26.77
CA GLU A 26 9.43 11.34 -27.70
C GLU A 26 9.39 9.79 -27.70
N SER A 27 8.32 9.22 -27.15
CA SER A 27 7.43 8.29 -27.88
C SER A 27 6.12 8.00 -27.15
N THR A 28 5.00 8.01 -27.90
CA THR A 28 3.76 7.23 -27.71
C THR A 28 3.14 7.11 -26.31
N GLN A 29 2.24 8.05 -26.04
CA GLN A 29 0.93 7.84 -25.43
C GLN A 29 0.30 6.46 -25.74
N SER A 30 -0.31 5.83 -24.74
CA SER A 30 -1.44 4.91 -24.92
C SER A 30 -2.44 5.14 -23.80
N ALA A 31 -3.66 5.55 -24.14
CA ALA A 31 -4.77 5.63 -23.21
C ALA A 31 -5.68 4.42 -23.45
N LEU A 32 -6.12 3.77 -22.37
CA LEU A 32 -7.34 2.99 -22.36
C LEU A 32 -8.16 3.45 -21.17
N GLU A 33 -9.38 3.88 -21.47
CA GLU A 33 -10.31 4.44 -20.49
C GLU A 33 -10.97 3.30 -19.69
N GLY A 34 -11.06 3.47 -18.38
CA GLY A 34 -11.74 2.54 -17.47
C GLY A 34 -12.57 3.35 -16.49
N GLU A 35 -13.90 3.23 -16.58
CA GLU A 35 -14.83 4.08 -15.85
C GLU A 35 -14.94 3.74 -14.35
N ASP A 36 -15.44 4.71 -13.60
CA ASP A 36 -15.30 4.94 -12.18
C ASP A 36 -16.13 4.04 -11.25
N ILE A 37 -15.51 3.55 -10.16
CA ILE A 37 -16.22 3.19 -8.92
C ILE A 37 -15.40 3.50 -7.66
N ALA A 38 -15.20 4.79 -7.36
CA ALA A 38 -14.51 5.25 -6.14
C ALA A 38 -15.51 5.54 -5.01
N ILE A 39 -15.75 4.58 -4.11
CA ILE A 39 -16.51 4.78 -2.87
C ILE A 39 -15.53 4.78 -1.69
N ALA A 40 -15.19 5.97 -1.19
CA ALA A 40 -14.13 6.15 -0.22
C ALA A 40 -14.46 5.55 1.16
N TYR A 41 -13.73 4.50 1.54
CA TYR A 41 -13.53 4.12 2.94
C TYR A 41 -12.31 4.86 3.50
N ALA A 42 -12.40 5.30 4.76
CA ALA A 42 -11.46 6.28 5.32
C ALA A 42 -10.03 5.73 5.46
N ALA A 43 -9.07 6.52 4.97
CA ALA A 43 -7.63 6.23 4.91
C ALA A 43 -7.23 5.07 3.95
N THR A 44 -6.70 5.48 2.78
CA THR A 44 -5.88 4.69 1.83
C THR A 44 -6.44 3.44 1.15
N ASN A 45 -7.65 2.98 1.47
CA ASN A 45 -8.23 1.79 0.84
C ASN A 45 -8.96 2.10 -0.48
N GLU A 46 -8.22 2.11 -1.59
CA GLU A 46 -8.77 1.89 -2.94
C GLU A 46 -9.09 0.39 -3.11
N PRO A 47 -10.38 -0.02 -3.16
CA PRO A 47 -10.78 -1.43 -3.02
C PRO A 47 -10.47 -2.31 -4.26
N SER A 48 -9.81 -1.75 -5.27
CA SER A 48 -9.52 -2.39 -6.56
C SER A 48 -8.01 -2.57 -6.84
N LYS A 49 -7.12 -1.94 -6.06
CA LYS A 49 -5.67 -2.00 -6.30
C LYS A 49 -4.95 -2.89 -5.29
N ILE A 50 -4.71 -4.14 -5.68
CA ILE A 50 -3.69 -4.98 -5.03
C ILE A 50 -2.31 -4.30 -5.21
N PRO A 51 -1.43 -4.26 -4.19
CA PRO A 51 -0.08 -3.72 -4.34
C PRO A 51 0.73 -4.49 -5.38
N ASP A 52 1.59 -3.80 -6.13
CA ASP A 52 2.40 -4.39 -7.21
C ASP A 52 3.60 -5.22 -6.68
N ARG A 53 3.44 -5.84 -5.51
CA ARG A 53 4.44 -6.68 -4.84
C ARG A 53 4.09 -8.14 -5.06
N VAL A 54 4.99 -8.84 -5.73
CA VAL A 54 5.00 -10.31 -5.78
C VAL A 54 5.91 -10.82 -4.66
N PHE A 55 5.43 -11.80 -3.89
CA PHE A 55 6.22 -12.60 -2.96
C PHE A 55 6.51 -13.96 -3.59
N THR A 56 7.65 -14.55 -3.27
CA THR A 56 7.84 -16.01 -3.44
C THR A 56 7.45 -16.74 -2.16
N LEU A 57 7.15 -18.05 -2.23
CA LEU A 57 6.84 -18.84 -1.03
C LEU A 57 7.99 -18.86 -0.01
N GLU A 58 9.25 -18.76 -0.45
CA GLU A 58 10.41 -18.69 0.46
C GLU A 58 10.55 -17.31 1.13
N GLU A 59 10.20 -16.24 0.42
CA GLU A 59 10.12 -14.90 1.02
C GLU A 59 8.95 -14.82 2.00
N LEU A 60 7.79 -15.38 1.64
CA LEU A 60 6.59 -15.36 2.47
C LEU A 60 6.84 -15.98 3.85
N LYS A 61 7.61 -17.08 3.94
CA LYS A 61 8.02 -17.73 5.22
C LYS A 61 8.72 -16.80 6.20
N THR A 62 9.31 -15.69 5.75
CA THR A 62 9.92 -14.70 6.66
C THR A 62 8.89 -13.85 7.39
N TYR A 63 7.67 -13.76 6.86
CA TYR A 63 6.52 -13.06 7.44
C TYR A 63 5.67 -13.99 8.32
N ASN A 64 6.34 -14.66 9.27
CA ASN A 64 5.76 -15.68 10.13
C ASN A 64 5.20 -15.17 11.47
N GLY A 65 5.17 -13.86 11.73
CA GLY A 65 4.67 -13.28 12.98
C GLY A 65 5.57 -13.47 14.21
N GLU A 66 6.72 -14.12 14.07
CA GLU A 66 7.68 -14.30 15.17
C GLU A 66 8.75 -13.20 15.18
N ASN A 67 9.45 -13.02 16.31
CA ASN A 67 10.63 -12.15 16.42
C ASN A 67 10.41 -10.68 16.01
N ASN A 68 9.16 -10.21 16.03
CA ASN A 68 8.67 -8.90 15.53
C ASN A 68 8.61 -8.78 13.99
N ASN A 69 8.70 -9.88 13.25
CA ASN A 69 8.30 -9.91 11.84
C ASN A 69 6.77 -9.75 11.73
N PRO A 70 6.24 -9.17 10.63
CA PRO A 70 4.82 -9.25 10.31
C PRO A 70 4.34 -10.70 10.18
N ALA A 71 3.05 -10.94 10.35
CA ALA A 71 2.37 -12.21 10.08
C ALA A 71 1.54 -12.06 8.80
N TYR A 72 1.97 -12.67 7.70
CA TYR A 72 1.24 -12.68 6.42
C TYR A 72 0.77 -14.09 6.06
N VAL A 73 -0.33 -14.20 5.32
CA VAL A 73 -0.84 -15.47 4.77
C VAL A 73 -1.20 -15.31 3.30
N ALA A 74 -0.87 -16.29 2.46
CA ALA A 74 -1.36 -16.34 1.09
C ALA A 74 -2.63 -17.20 0.98
N VAL A 75 -3.62 -16.72 0.25
CA VAL A 75 -4.87 -17.44 -0.03
C VAL A 75 -5.32 -17.11 -1.46
N ASN A 76 -5.50 -18.12 -2.30
CA ASN A 76 -5.76 -18.02 -3.74
C ASN A 76 -4.77 -17.09 -4.47
N GLY A 77 -3.48 -17.15 -4.10
CA GLY A 77 -2.43 -16.30 -4.67
C GLY A 77 -2.43 -14.84 -4.22
N ILE A 78 -3.32 -14.42 -3.31
CA ILE A 78 -3.36 -13.08 -2.71
C ILE A 78 -2.74 -13.14 -1.32
N VAL A 79 -1.83 -12.21 -0.99
CA VAL A 79 -1.16 -12.14 0.32
C VAL A 79 -1.85 -11.10 1.21
N TYR A 80 -2.32 -11.55 2.38
CA TYR A 80 -3.04 -10.76 3.37
C TYR A 80 -2.20 -10.53 4.63
N ASP A 81 -2.34 -9.36 5.25
CA ASP A 81 -1.75 -9.04 6.54
C ASP A 81 -2.67 -9.47 7.69
N VAL A 82 -2.19 -10.40 8.53
CA VAL A 82 -2.86 -10.85 9.76
C VAL A 82 -2.14 -10.37 11.04
N SER A 83 -1.11 -9.53 10.94
CA SER A 83 -0.27 -9.04 12.06
C SER A 83 -1.05 -8.31 13.18
N HIS A 84 -2.27 -7.87 12.90
CA HIS A 84 -3.14 -7.16 13.83
C HIS A 84 -4.46 -7.89 14.12
N VAL A 85 -4.58 -9.14 13.67
CA VAL A 85 -5.69 -10.04 14.01
C VAL A 85 -5.32 -10.80 15.28
N PHE A 86 -6.11 -10.63 16.35
CA PHE A 86 -5.81 -11.19 17.67
C PHE A 86 -5.65 -12.73 17.64
N GLU A 87 -6.48 -13.37 16.83
CA GLU A 87 -6.51 -14.81 16.56
C GLU A 87 -5.23 -15.36 15.92
N TRP A 88 -4.36 -14.50 15.37
CA TRP A 88 -3.06 -14.81 14.75
C TRP A 88 -1.86 -14.33 15.59
N SER A 89 -2.04 -14.20 16.91
CA SER A 89 -0.97 -13.78 17.83
C SER A 89 0.29 -14.66 17.72
N ASN A 90 1.45 -14.05 17.47
CA ASN A 90 2.72 -14.72 17.13
C ASN A 90 2.65 -15.61 15.86
N GLY A 91 1.79 -15.26 14.90
CA GLY A 91 1.64 -15.94 13.63
C GLY A 91 0.95 -17.30 13.68
N LEU A 92 0.38 -17.72 14.82
CA LEU A 92 -0.24 -19.03 14.99
C LEU A 92 -1.76 -18.93 15.16
N HIS A 93 -2.52 -19.58 14.28
CA HIS A 93 -3.98 -19.70 14.40
C HIS A 93 -4.44 -21.16 14.24
N GLN A 94 -4.97 -21.77 15.30
CA GLN A 94 -5.53 -23.14 15.28
C GLN A 94 -4.59 -24.23 14.72
N GLY A 95 -3.27 -24.02 14.77
CA GLY A 95 -2.26 -24.90 14.19
C GLY A 95 -1.77 -24.50 12.79
N LEU A 96 -2.44 -23.53 12.14
CA LEU A 96 -1.97 -22.87 10.93
C LEU A 96 -0.92 -21.82 11.29
N MET A 97 0.13 -21.70 10.46
CA MET A 97 1.23 -20.75 10.67
C MET A 97 1.25 -19.70 9.57
N ALA A 98 1.47 -18.44 9.95
CA ALA A 98 1.80 -17.38 9.03
C ALA A 98 3.10 -17.67 8.26
N GLY A 99 3.27 -17.02 7.12
CA GLY A 99 4.36 -17.24 6.19
C GLY A 99 4.12 -18.42 5.21
N ASN A 100 2.88 -18.86 5.04
CA ASN A 100 2.50 -19.97 4.16
C ASN A 100 1.34 -19.58 3.23
N ASP A 101 1.16 -20.34 2.15
CA ASP A 101 -0.13 -20.45 1.46
C ASP A 101 -1.03 -21.38 2.30
N LEU A 102 -2.25 -20.93 2.57
CA LEU A 102 -3.27 -21.61 3.39
C LEU A 102 -4.61 -21.72 2.64
N THR A 103 -4.55 -21.77 1.30
CA THR A 103 -5.74 -21.79 0.43
C THR A 103 -6.68 -22.96 0.73
N GLU A 104 -6.13 -24.15 0.99
CA GLU A 104 -6.94 -25.34 1.30
C GLU A 104 -7.60 -25.22 2.68
N GLU A 105 -6.89 -24.70 3.68
CA GLU A 105 -7.35 -24.58 5.05
C GLU A 105 -8.41 -23.49 5.21
N PHE A 106 -8.26 -22.35 4.53
CA PHE A 106 -9.33 -21.35 4.45
C PHE A 106 -10.53 -21.83 3.64
N SER A 107 -10.34 -22.69 2.62
CA SER A 107 -11.44 -23.28 1.85
C SER A 107 -12.25 -24.32 2.65
N ASN A 108 -11.61 -25.00 3.61
CA ASN A 108 -12.25 -25.97 4.50
C ASN A 108 -12.69 -25.35 5.86
N SER A 109 -12.44 -24.06 6.09
CA SER A 109 -12.75 -23.37 7.35
C SER A 109 -14.27 -23.13 7.54
N PRO A 110 -14.84 -23.35 8.75
CA PRO A 110 -16.25 -23.06 9.03
C PRO A 110 -16.60 -21.56 9.00
N HIS A 111 -15.60 -20.67 8.98
CA HIS A 111 -15.78 -19.22 8.79
C HIS A 111 -15.39 -18.75 7.37
N GLY A 112 -14.63 -19.59 6.64
CA GLY A 112 -14.26 -19.40 5.25
C GLY A 112 -13.55 -18.07 4.92
N MET A 113 -13.55 -17.75 3.63
CA MET A 113 -12.92 -16.56 3.04
C MET A 113 -13.49 -15.22 3.56
N SER A 114 -14.63 -15.22 4.26
CA SER A 114 -15.27 -13.99 4.78
C SER A 114 -14.35 -13.22 5.74
N THR A 115 -13.52 -13.95 6.50
CA THR A 115 -12.55 -13.41 7.45
C THR A 115 -11.42 -12.59 6.81
N LEU A 116 -11.15 -12.80 5.52
CA LEU A 116 -10.09 -12.11 4.77
C LEU A 116 -10.56 -10.77 4.19
N GLN A 117 -11.88 -10.55 4.05
CA GLN A 117 -12.44 -9.43 3.30
C GLN A 117 -12.17 -8.04 3.90
N SER A 118 -11.82 -7.98 5.19
CA SER A 118 -11.47 -6.75 5.91
C SER A 118 -9.97 -6.60 6.18
N LEU A 119 -9.12 -7.51 5.69
CA LEU A 119 -7.69 -7.49 5.94
C LEU A 119 -6.94 -6.67 4.87
N PRO A 120 -5.82 -6.01 5.21
CA PRO A 120 -4.96 -5.39 4.21
C PRO A 120 -4.40 -6.44 3.25
N ILE A 121 -4.52 -6.21 1.94
CA ILE A 121 -3.79 -6.98 0.94
C ILE A 121 -2.42 -6.33 0.76
N VAL A 122 -1.35 -7.13 0.86
CA VAL A 122 0.04 -6.66 0.78
C VAL A 122 0.78 -7.09 -0.49
N GLY A 123 0.17 -7.94 -1.32
CA GLY A 123 0.71 -8.37 -2.62
C GLY A 123 0.09 -9.66 -3.15
N THR A 124 0.78 -10.33 -4.07
CA THR A 124 0.46 -11.66 -4.62
C THR A 124 1.58 -12.68 -4.35
N LEU A 125 1.29 -13.97 -4.55
CA LEU A 125 2.25 -15.09 -4.43
C LEU A 125 2.48 -15.74 -5.81
N GLU A 126 3.75 -15.89 -6.20
CA GLU A 126 4.20 -16.60 -7.43
C GLU A 126 5.42 -17.52 -7.18
#